data_AF-A0A7S2HHT5-F1
#
_entry.id   AF-A0A7S2HHT5-F1
#
_cell.length_a   1.000
_cell.length_b   1.000
_cell.length_c   1.000
_cell.angle_alpha   90.00
_cell.angle_beta   90.00
_cell.angle_gamma   90.00
#
_symmetry.space_group_name_H-M   'P 1'
#
loop_
_entity.id
_entity.type
_entity.pdbx_description
1 polymer ?
#
loop_
_entity_poly.entity_id
_entity_poly.type
_entity_poly.pdbx_seq_one_letter_code
_entity_poly.pdbx_strand_id
1 'polypeptide(L)'
;MGEAMGCGGQVSEERLAAIERDLTPTWRALPKLAGGRVERRSLRYIVHRFFSRQSQLHVRGFEPTRPLNASGWGDADILSLRVPAFVESILMSKHKTERGFDLRDAALVVAMVEQLIFDSESTLLEKVYSEQEKSLLKSLSHEGLAQVLESYMVHWMMGDDPNGIRILLSNRTLLETAFPHWEQLAMFVRGEVQAVAFQRQRPSIAGSEVSRLGHNALAGMYSFDDAHR
;
A
#
# COMPACT_ATOMS: atom_id res chain seq x y z
N MET A 1 23.76 5.65 11.47
CA MET A 1 23.22 4.27 11.45
C MET A 1 21.97 4.26 10.59
N GLY A 2 22.16 4.32 9.28
CA GLY A 2 21.09 4.34 8.29
C GLY A 2 21.68 3.78 7.03
N GLU A 3 21.15 2.64 6.59
CA GLU A 3 21.38 1.95 5.32
C GLU A 3 20.83 0.53 5.51
N ALA A 4 19.55 0.31 5.23
CA ALA A 4 18.97 -1.02 4.97
C ALA A 4 17.47 -0.93 4.64
N MET A 5 17.10 -0.10 3.68
CA MET A 5 15.85 -0.29 2.94
C MET A 5 16.21 -0.10 1.48
N GLY A 6 16.26 -1.22 0.74
CA GLY A 6 16.42 -1.20 -0.71
C GLY A 6 15.36 -0.27 -1.29
N CYS A 7 15.80 0.67 -2.11
CA CYS A 7 15.01 1.80 -2.63
C CYS A 7 14.62 2.88 -1.60
N GLY A 8 15.62 3.44 -0.89
CA GLY A 8 15.81 4.89 -0.90
C GLY A 8 14.74 5.80 -0.28
N GLY A 9 14.05 5.38 0.78
CA GLY A 9 13.24 6.28 1.60
C GLY A 9 13.50 6.06 3.09
N GLN A 10 14.35 6.88 3.72
CA GLN A 10 14.17 7.07 5.15
C GLN A 10 12.77 7.64 5.34
N VAL A 11 11.92 6.99 6.13
CA VAL A 11 10.61 7.56 6.46
C VAL A 11 10.87 8.97 6.98
N SER A 12 10.38 9.98 6.26
CA SER A 12 10.70 11.36 6.61
C SER A 12 10.19 11.64 8.01
N GLU A 13 10.97 12.41 8.77
CA GLU A 13 10.60 12.76 10.14
C GLU A 13 9.23 13.48 10.16
N GLU A 14 8.91 14.21 9.09
CA GLU A 14 7.61 14.83 8.82
C GLU A 14 6.48 13.80 8.66
N ARG A 15 6.70 12.71 7.91
CA ARG A 15 5.71 11.64 7.74
C ARG A 15 5.47 10.92 9.06
N LEU A 16 6.53 10.62 9.82
CA LEU A 16 6.39 10.01 11.14
C LEU A 16 5.61 10.91 12.09
N ALA A 17 5.90 12.21 12.12
CA ALA A 17 5.14 13.18 12.92
C ALA A 17 3.66 13.28 12.48
N ALA A 18 3.36 13.13 11.19
CA ALA A 18 1.98 13.06 10.70
C ALA A 18 1.26 11.79 11.22
N ILE A 19 1.89 10.64 11.10
CA ILE A 19 1.34 9.37 11.60
C ILE A 19 1.13 9.43 13.11
N GLU A 20 2.08 9.97 13.88
CA GLU A 20 1.93 10.14 15.33
C GLU A 20 0.71 11.00 15.69
N ARG A 21 0.49 12.10 14.97
CA ARG A 21 -0.69 12.95 15.16
C ARG A 21 -1.98 12.18 14.88
N ASP A 22 -2.00 11.36 13.83
CA ASP A 22 -3.19 10.56 13.46
C ASP A 22 -3.46 9.43 14.45
N LEU A 23 -2.41 8.83 15.02
CA LEU A 23 -2.51 7.79 16.04
C LEU A 23 -2.87 8.36 17.42
N THR A 24 -2.51 9.61 17.72
CA THR A 24 -2.66 10.23 19.05
C THR A 24 -4.06 10.08 19.67
N PRO A 25 -5.18 10.36 18.96
CA PRO A 25 -6.51 10.21 19.54
C PRO A 25 -6.82 8.78 19.99
N THR A 26 -6.46 7.78 19.17
CA THR A 26 -6.62 6.38 19.55
C THR A 26 -5.66 6.02 20.67
N TRP A 27 -4.40 6.48 20.58
CA TRP A 27 -3.38 6.21 21.57
C TRP A 27 -3.82 6.63 22.97
N ARG A 28 -4.40 7.82 23.13
CA ARG A 28 -4.87 8.31 24.43
C ARG A 28 -5.95 7.44 25.08
N ALA A 29 -6.77 6.75 24.27
CA ALA A 29 -7.83 5.88 24.74
C ALA A 29 -7.37 4.46 25.10
N LEU A 30 -6.16 4.05 24.69
CA LEU A 30 -5.68 2.69 24.93
C LEU A 30 -5.23 2.50 26.38
N PRO A 31 -5.48 1.32 26.97
CA PRO A 31 -4.89 0.94 28.25
C PRO A 31 -3.37 1.06 28.20
N LYS A 32 -2.80 1.77 29.18
CA LYS A 32 -1.35 1.98 29.29
C LYS A 32 -0.73 1.08 30.34
N LEU A 33 0.44 0.56 30.01
CA LEU A 33 1.39 -0.01 30.95
C LEU A 33 2.11 1.12 31.72
N ALA A 34 2.94 0.74 32.68
CA ALA A 34 3.85 1.67 33.36
C ALA A 34 4.67 2.48 32.34
N GLY A 35 4.82 3.78 32.58
CA GLY A 35 5.55 4.69 31.69
C GLY A 35 4.79 5.11 30.41
N GLY A 36 3.46 4.94 30.36
CA GLY A 36 2.63 5.42 29.24
C GLY A 36 2.75 4.60 27.96
N ARG A 37 3.35 3.41 28.06
CA ARG A 37 3.54 2.45 26.97
C ARG A 37 2.30 1.58 26.76
N VAL A 38 2.22 0.89 25.63
CA VAL A 38 1.17 -0.09 25.35
C VAL A 38 1.77 -1.47 25.16
N GLU A 39 1.02 -2.48 25.53
CA GLU A 39 1.37 -3.86 25.21
C GLU A 39 1.14 -4.18 23.73
N ARG A 40 1.68 -5.33 23.30
CA ARG A 40 1.61 -5.80 21.92
C ARG A 40 0.19 -5.85 21.35
N ARG A 41 -0.82 -6.30 22.12
CA ARG A 41 -2.21 -6.40 21.62
C ARG A 41 -2.79 -5.04 21.27
N SER A 42 -2.48 -4.02 22.09
CA SER A 42 -2.91 -2.64 21.85
C SER A 42 -2.15 -2.00 20.70
N LEU A 43 -0.87 -2.36 20.51
CA LEU A 43 -0.11 -1.98 19.31
C LEU A 43 -0.71 -2.60 18.04
N ARG A 44 -1.06 -3.89 18.04
CA ARG A 44 -1.75 -4.50 16.88
C ARG A 44 -3.05 -3.79 16.55
N TYR A 45 -3.87 -3.57 17.57
CA TYR A 45 -5.15 -2.89 17.42
C TYR A 45 -5.00 -1.50 16.83
N ILE A 46 -4.04 -0.69 17.29
CA ILE A 46 -3.89 0.68 16.79
C ILE A 46 -3.42 0.71 15.32
N VAL A 47 -2.51 -0.20 14.94
CA VAL A 47 -2.06 -0.36 13.54
C VAL A 47 -3.22 -0.79 12.65
N HIS A 48 -3.97 -1.81 13.07
CA HIS A 48 -5.16 -2.25 12.34
C HIS A 48 -6.20 -1.13 12.20
N ARG A 49 -6.49 -0.39 13.28
CA ARG A 49 -7.44 0.72 13.24
C ARG A 49 -6.97 1.84 12.30
N PHE A 50 -5.67 2.10 12.24
CA PHE A 50 -5.10 3.09 11.33
C PHE A 50 -5.42 2.73 9.87
N PHE A 51 -5.03 1.53 9.41
CA PHE A 51 -5.26 1.09 8.03
C PHE A 51 -6.74 0.91 7.69
N SER A 52 -7.54 0.41 8.62
CA SER A 52 -8.99 0.29 8.44
C SER A 52 -9.67 1.66 8.25
N ARG A 53 -9.22 2.70 8.97
CA ARG A 53 -9.80 4.05 8.87
C ARG A 53 -9.28 4.83 7.66
N GLN A 54 -7.98 4.72 7.36
CA GLN A 54 -7.33 5.58 6.37
C GLN A 54 -7.38 4.99 4.96
N SER A 55 -7.23 3.67 4.84
CA SER A 55 -7.07 3.00 3.55
C SER A 55 -8.10 1.90 3.33
N GLN A 56 -8.98 1.62 4.31
CA GLN A 56 -9.91 0.49 4.30
C GLN A 56 -9.23 -0.88 4.13
N LEU A 57 -7.92 -0.94 4.36
CA LEU A 57 -7.11 -2.15 4.23
C LEU A 57 -7.11 -2.95 5.54
N HIS A 58 -7.15 -4.26 5.40
CA HIS A 58 -6.97 -5.20 6.50
C HIS A 58 -5.63 -5.90 6.33
N VAL A 59 -4.65 -5.50 7.15
CA VAL A 59 -3.30 -6.05 7.10
C VAL A 59 -3.24 -7.33 7.93
N ARG A 60 -2.97 -8.46 7.26
CA ARG A 60 -2.85 -9.76 7.92
C ARG A 60 -1.75 -9.74 8.98
N GLY A 61 -2.04 -10.30 10.15
CA GLY A 61 -1.18 -10.27 11.35
C GLY A 61 -1.51 -9.14 12.34
N PHE A 62 -2.14 -8.05 11.88
CA PHE A 62 -2.54 -6.96 12.78
C PHE A 62 -4.01 -7.07 13.24
N GLU A 63 -4.75 -8.10 12.83
CA GLU A 63 -6.17 -8.24 13.17
C GLU A 63 -6.43 -8.35 14.69
N PRO A 64 -7.53 -7.76 15.18
CA PRO A 64 -7.85 -7.74 16.62
C PRO A 64 -8.27 -9.11 17.17
N THR A 65 -8.90 -9.96 16.36
CA THR A 65 -9.42 -11.27 16.76
C THR A 65 -8.40 -12.38 16.48
N ARG A 66 -7.50 -12.61 17.43
CA ARG A 66 -6.64 -13.80 17.46
C ARG A 66 -6.94 -14.66 18.69
N PRO A 67 -6.81 -16.00 18.61
CA PRO A 67 -6.95 -16.87 19.77
C PRO A 67 -6.03 -16.39 20.91
N LEU A 68 -6.54 -16.36 22.14
CA LEU A 68 -5.85 -15.81 23.32
C LEU A 68 -4.47 -16.48 23.59
N ASN A 69 -4.29 -17.72 23.10
CA ASN A 69 -3.07 -18.50 23.27
C ASN A 69 -2.03 -18.26 22.17
N ALA A 70 -2.33 -17.45 21.14
CA ALA A 70 -1.40 -17.13 20.08
C ALA A 70 -0.44 -16.02 20.52
N SER A 71 0.75 -16.42 20.97
CA SER A 71 1.82 -15.51 21.38
C SER A 71 2.59 -14.89 20.20
N GLY A 72 2.17 -15.14 18.94
CA GLY A 72 2.80 -14.61 17.72
C GLY A 72 2.10 -13.37 17.15
N TRP A 73 2.82 -12.62 16.32
CA TRP A 73 2.30 -11.47 15.57
C TRP A 73 1.37 -11.84 14.41
N GLY A 74 1.28 -13.10 14.03
CA GLY A 74 0.52 -13.54 12.87
C GLY A 74 0.77 -15.03 12.67
N ASP A 75 0.21 -15.61 11.61
CA ASP A 75 0.80 -16.84 11.11
C ASP A 75 2.22 -16.45 10.73
N ALA A 76 3.21 -17.06 11.37
CA ALA A 76 4.59 -16.56 11.29
C ALA A 76 5.03 -16.44 9.82
N ASP A 77 4.48 -17.29 8.96
CA ASP A 77 4.69 -17.30 7.51
C ASP A 77 4.14 -16.08 6.76
N ILE A 78 3.00 -15.50 7.14
CA ILE A 78 2.42 -14.37 6.38
C ILE A 78 3.17 -13.07 6.65
N LEU A 79 3.64 -12.87 7.88
CA LEU A 79 4.51 -11.75 8.21
C LEU A 79 5.95 -12.03 7.75
N SER A 80 6.49 -13.25 7.92
CA SER A 80 7.88 -13.54 7.55
C SER A 80 8.16 -13.47 6.05
N LEU A 81 7.17 -13.76 5.19
CA LEU A 81 7.38 -13.76 3.74
C LEU A 81 7.58 -12.36 3.14
N ARG A 82 7.12 -11.29 3.82
CA ARG A 82 7.16 -9.91 3.27
C ARG A 82 7.52 -8.82 4.28
N VAL A 83 7.53 -9.09 5.58
CA VAL A 83 7.89 -8.09 6.59
C VAL A 83 9.41 -8.07 6.76
N PRO A 84 10.08 -6.91 6.60
CA PRO A 84 11.52 -6.81 6.74
C PRO A 84 11.96 -7.27 8.12
N ALA A 85 13.11 -7.95 8.19
CA ALA A 85 13.75 -8.38 9.42
C ALA A 85 13.87 -7.26 10.48
N PHE A 86 13.88 -6.00 10.04
CA PHE A 86 13.87 -4.83 10.91
C PHE A 86 12.56 -4.66 11.72
N VAL A 87 11.39 -4.85 11.11
CA VAL A 87 10.11 -4.78 11.84
C VAL A 87 10.02 -5.93 12.82
N GLU A 88 10.43 -7.13 12.40
CA GLU A 88 10.59 -8.26 13.31
C GLU A 88 11.53 -7.89 14.47
N SER A 89 12.65 -7.22 14.21
CA SER A 89 13.57 -6.78 15.27
C SER A 89 12.95 -5.76 16.25
N ILE A 90 12.13 -4.81 15.77
CA ILE A 90 11.42 -3.85 16.63
C ILE A 90 10.36 -4.58 17.45
N LEU A 91 9.54 -5.37 16.78
CA LEU A 91 8.37 -6.06 17.33
C LEU A 91 8.72 -7.25 18.22
N MET A 92 9.88 -7.86 18.01
CA MET A 92 10.36 -9.05 18.73
C MET A 92 11.59 -8.76 19.61
N SER A 93 12.05 -7.51 19.72
CA SER A 93 13.07 -7.19 20.71
C SER A 93 12.56 -7.57 22.10
N LYS A 94 13.35 -8.38 22.83
CA LYS A 94 13.01 -8.83 24.19
C LYS A 94 12.63 -7.65 25.09
N HIS A 95 13.33 -6.52 24.92
CA HIS A 95 13.07 -5.29 25.63
C HIS A 95 11.68 -4.69 25.41
N LYS A 96 11.18 -4.65 24.18
CA LYS A 96 9.83 -4.11 23.88
C LYS A 96 8.73 -5.10 24.25
N THR A 97 9.03 -6.40 24.18
CA THR A 97 8.11 -7.45 24.63
C THR A 97 7.87 -7.36 26.15
N GLU A 98 8.90 -6.99 26.92
CA GLU A 98 8.81 -6.84 28.38
C GLU A 98 8.34 -5.44 28.83
N ARG A 99 8.81 -4.36 28.19
CA ARG A 99 8.54 -2.97 28.63
C ARG A 99 7.41 -2.28 27.86
N GLY A 100 6.93 -2.87 26.78
CA GLY A 100 5.90 -2.29 25.92
C GLY A 100 6.41 -1.23 24.93
N PHE A 101 5.48 -0.77 24.10
CA PHE A 101 5.71 0.10 22.95
C PHE A 101 5.25 1.53 23.26
N ASP A 102 5.98 2.52 22.78
CA ASP A 102 5.58 3.94 22.84
C ASP A 102 4.91 4.38 21.52
N LEU A 103 4.44 5.64 21.49
CA LEU A 103 3.70 6.17 20.33
C LEU A 103 4.59 6.20 19.08
N ARG A 104 5.89 6.48 19.26
CA ARG A 104 6.86 6.51 18.17
C ARG A 104 7.05 5.12 17.57
N ASP A 105 7.16 4.09 18.41
CA ASP A 105 7.20 2.70 17.94
C ASP A 105 5.98 2.37 17.07
N ALA A 106 4.78 2.82 17.47
CA ALA A 106 3.56 2.58 16.71
C ALA A 106 3.58 3.31 15.35
N ALA A 107 4.04 4.55 15.31
CA ALA A 107 4.18 5.31 14.08
C ALA A 107 5.20 4.67 13.12
N LEU A 108 6.32 4.17 13.65
CA LEU A 108 7.31 3.44 12.86
C LEU A 108 6.72 2.17 12.25
N VAL A 109 5.98 1.36 13.02
CA VAL A 109 5.34 0.15 12.51
C VAL A 109 4.35 0.48 11.39
N VAL A 110 3.53 1.52 11.56
CA VAL A 110 2.60 1.98 10.52
C VAL A 110 3.35 2.40 9.27
N ALA A 111 4.33 3.30 9.37
CA ALA A 111 5.10 3.79 8.23
C ALA A 111 5.79 2.65 7.46
N MET A 112 6.29 1.65 8.18
CA MET A 112 6.89 0.47 7.57
C MET A 112 5.87 -0.37 6.82
N VAL A 113 4.70 -0.60 7.40
CA VAL A 113 3.63 -1.33 6.70
C VAL A 113 3.15 -0.55 5.47
N GLU A 114 3.06 0.78 5.54
CA GLU A 114 2.78 1.61 4.36
C GLU A 114 3.82 1.40 3.26
N GLN A 115 5.11 1.42 3.61
CA GLN A 115 6.18 1.17 2.65
C GLN A 115 6.09 -0.22 2.02
N LEU A 116 5.75 -1.25 2.81
CA LEU A 116 5.61 -2.62 2.27
C LEU A 116 4.44 -2.78 1.33
N ILE A 117 3.31 -2.11 1.63
CA ILE A 117 2.17 -2.08 0.73
C ILE A 117 2.62 -1.44 -0.59
N PHE A 118 3.24 -0.25 -0.51
CA PHE A 118 3.75 0.46 -1.68
C PHE A 118 4.74 -0.36 -2.51
N ASP A 119 5.75 -0.98 -1.90
CA ASP A 119 6.74 -1.81 -2.60
C ASP A 119 6.07 -3.03 -3.26
N SER A 120 5.10 -3.64 -2.59
CA SER A 120 4.36 -4.80 -3.12
C SER A 120 3.47 -4.42 -4.31
N GLU A 121 2.82 -3.26 -4.26
CA GLU A 121 2.00 -2.72 -5.33
C GLU A 121 2.87 -2.34 -6.54
N SER A 122 4.04 -1.75 -6.30
CA SER A 122 5.06 -1.46 -7.33
C SER A 122 5.47 -2.72 -8.07
N THR A 123 5.87 -3.75 -7.31
CA THR A 123 6.31 -5.04 -7.86
C THR A 123 5.20 -5.71 -8.67
N LEU A 124 3.95 -5.63 -8.19
CA LEU A 124 2.81 -6.17 -8.92
C LEU A 124 2.56 -5.42 -10.23
N LEU A 125 2.64 -4.09 -10.21
CA LEU A 125 2.45 -3.27 -11.42
C LEU A 125 3.53 -3.59 -12.46
N GLU A 126 4.80 -3.66 -12.06
CA GLU A 126 5.91 -4.08 -12.94
C GLU A 126 5.67 -5.45 -13.56
N LYS A 127 5.18 -6.41 -12.76
CA LYS A 127 4.82 -7.75 -13.24
C LYS A 127 3.76 -7.68 -14.35
N VAL A 128 2.70 -6.90 -14.16
CA VAL A 128 1.63 -6.76 -15.17
C VAL A 128 2.13 -6.09 -16.46
N TYR A 129 3.00 -5.08 -16.35
CA TYR A 129 3.66 -4.50 -17.52
C TYR A 129 4.46 -5.56 -18.28
N SER A 130 5.26 -6.36 -17.57
CA SER A 130 6.06 -7.43 -18.18
C SER A 130 5.21 -8.51 -18.84
N GLU A 131 4.12 -8.95 -18.22
CA GLU A 131 3.22 -9.98 -18.78
C GLU A 131 2.47 -9.51 -20.04
N GLN A 132 2.25 -8.20 -20.17
CA GLN A 132 1.64 -7.60 -21.36
C GLN A 132 2.67 -7.11 -22.39
N GLU A 133 3.95 -7.43 -22.20
CA GLU A 133 5.06 -6.99 -23.06
C GLU A 133 5.15 -5.45 -23.22
N LYS A 134 4.68 -4.71 -22.20
CA LYS A 134 4.70 -3.24 -22.16
C LYS A 134 5.98 -2.75 -21.49
N SER A 135 6.63 -1.77 -22.11
CA SER A 135 7.86 -1.18 -21.55
C SER A 135 7.55 -0.22 -20.41
N LEU A 136 8.30 -0.30 -19.31
CA LEU A 136 8.24 0.66 -18.20
C LEU A 136 8.72 2.07 -18.60
N LEU A 137 9.57 2.17 -19.63
CA LEU A 137 10.19 3.42 -20.07
C LEU A 137 9.35 4.16 -21.12
N LYS A 138 8.45 3.45 -21.81
CA LYS A 138 7.61 4.04 -22.87
C LYS A 138 6.26 4.39 -22.30
N SER A 139 5.76 5.56 -22.67
CA SER A 139 4.40 5.95 -22.30
C SER A 139 3.36 5.10 -23.05
N LEU A 140 2.25 4.82 -22.37
CA LEU A 140 1.08 4.11 -22.88
C LEU A 140 0.00 5.09 -23.30
N SER A 141 -0.86 4.68 -24.23
CA SER A 141 -2.11 5.38 -24.50
C SER A 141 -3.09 5.21 -23.34
N HIS A 142 -4.16 6.00 -23.32
CA HIS A 142 -5.27 5.86 -22.36
C HIS A 142 -5.80 4.41 -22.29
N GLU A 143 -6.10 3.79 -23.43
CA GLU A 143 -6.55 2.40 -23.49
C GLU A 143 -5.47 1.43 -23.01
N GLY A 144 -4.20 1.70 -23.36
CA GLY A 144 -3.07 0.90 -22.94
C GLY A 144 -2.90 0.89 -21.42
N LEU A 145 -3.03 2.05 -20.77
CA LEU A 145 -2.95 2.17 -19.32
C LEU A 145 -4.17 1.55 -18.64
N ALA A 146 -5.39 1.83 -19.13
CA ALA A 146 -6.61 1.21 -18.57
C ALA A 146 -6.54 -0.32 -18.61
N GLN A 147 -6.03 -0.91 -19.71
CA GLN A 147 -5.83 -2.36 -19.82
C GLN A 147 -4.81 -2.90 -18.81
N VAL A 148 -3.73 -2.17 -18.54
CA VAL A 148 -2.75 -2.55 -17.51
C VAL A 148 -3.42 -2.52 -16.14
N LEU A 149 -4.11 -1.43 -15.80
CA LEU A 149 -4.74 -1.25 -14.50
C LEU A 149 -5.89 -2.24 -14.26
N GLU A 150 -6.69 -2.57 -15.28
CA GLU A 150 -7.69 -3.63 -15.20
C GLU A 150 -7.03 -4.99 -14.88
N SER A 151 -5.93 -5.35 -15.55
CA SER A 151 -5.20 -6.59 -15.27
C SER A 151 -4.50 -6.58 -13.91
N TYR A 152 -4.02 -5.43 -13.48
CA TYR A 152 -3.49 -5.20 -12.14
C TYR A 152 -4.54 -5.46 -11.08
N MET A 153 -5.77 -4.95 -11.25
CA MET A 153 -6.87 -5.22 -10.33
C MET A 153 -7.20 -6.72 -10.23
N VAL A 154 -7.20 -7.45 -11.35
CA VAL A 154 -7.43 -8.91 -11.33
C VAL A 154 -6.36 -9.60 -10.51
N HIS A 155 -5.09 -9.25 -10.70
CA HIS A 155 -4.01 -9.79 -9.89
C HIS A 155 -4.15 -9.45 -8.41
N TRP A 156 -4.49 -8.19 -8.11
CA TRP A 156 -4.65 -7.70 -6.74
C TRP A 156 -5.78 -8.43 -6.01
N MET A 157 -6.93 -8.63 -6.67
CA MET A 157 -8.09 -9.32 -6.08
C MET A 157 -7.90 -10.84 -5.94
N MET A 158 -7.19 -11.48 -6.88
CA MET A 158 -6.92 -12.92 -6.83
C MET A 158 -5.74 -13.28 -5.91
N GLY A 159 -4.86 -12.33 -5.61
CA GLY A 159 -3.69 -12.55 -4.78
C GLY A 159 -2.76 -13.62 -5.36
N ASP A 160 -2.49 -14.67 -4.58
CA ASP A 160 -1.52 -15.73 -4.92
C ASP A 160 -2.14 -16.93 -5.68
N ASP A 161 -3.22 -16.73 -6.46
CA ASP A 161 -3.81 -17.75 -7.35
C ASP A 161 -3.45 -17.52 -8.83
N PRO A 162 -2.25 -17.95 -9.29
CA PRO A 162 -1.81 -17.72 -10.67
C PRO A 162 -2.68 -18.45 -11.71
N ASN A 163 -3.32 -19.56 -11.34
CA ASN A 163 -4.18 -20.31 -12.26
C ASN A 163 -5.50 -19.57 -12.49
N GLY A 164 -6.14 -19.10 -11.41
CA GLY A 164 -7.34 -18.29 -11.49
C GLY A 164 -7.10 -16.99 -12.25
N ILE A 165 -6.00 -16.29 -11.98
CA ILE A 165 -5.59 -15.08 -12.71
C ILE A 165 -5.51 -15.37 -14.22
N ARG A 166 -4.80 -16.42 -14.63
CA ARG A 166 -4.65 -16.77 -16.05
C ARG A 166 -5.98 -17.09 -16.72
N ILE A 167 -6.88 -17.81 -16.04
CA ILE A 167 -8.20 -18.15 -16.57
C ILE A 167 -9.03 -16.87 -16.77
N LEU A 168 -9.05 -15.97 -15.79
CA LEU A 168 -9.83 -14.73 -15.85
C LEU A 168 -9.29 -13.74 -16.89
N LEU A 169 -7.96 -13.63 -17.02
CA LEU A 169 -7.34 -12.74 -18.01
C LEU A 169 -7.44 -13.26 -19.45
N SER A 170 -7.44 -14.58 -19.64
CA SER A 170 -7.63 -15.19 -20.97
C SER A 170 -9.09 -15.17 -21.44
N ASN A 171 -10.05 -15.21 -20.52
CA ASN A 171 -11.46 -15.06 -20.83
C ASN A 171 -12.14 -14.00 -19.94
N ARG A 172 -12.09 -12.75 -20.41
CA ARG A 172 -12.64 -11.58 -19.68
C ARG A 172 -14.14 -11.67 -19.42
N THR A 173 -14.91 -12.50 -20.14
CA THR A 173 -16.35 -12.65 -19.86
C THR A 173 -16.60 -13.32 -18.51
N LEU A 174 -15.61 -14.04 -17.96
CA LEU A 174 -15.70 -14.66 -16.64
C LEU A 174 -15.51 -13.66 -15.50
N LEU A 175 -15.02 -12.45 -15.79
CA LEU A 175 -14.74 -11.44 -14.76
C LEU A 175 -16.02 -10.97 -14.06
N GLU A 176 -17.12 -10.80 -14.79
CA GLU A 176 -18.41 -10.41 -14.18
C GLU A 176 -18.97 -11.52 -13.26
N THR A 177 -18.69 -12.78 -13.56
CA THR A 177 -19.08 -13.92 -12.73
C THR A 177 -18.19 -14.05 -11.49
N ALA A 178 -16.88 -13.81 -11.64
CA ALA A 178 -15.91 -13.93 -10.55
C ALA A 178 -15.93 -12.73 -9.60
N PHE A 179 -16.12 -11.53 -10.17
CA PHE A 179 -16.18 -10.26 -9.47
C PHE A 179 -17.49 -9.56 -9.83
N PRO A 180 -18.52 -9.66 -8.97
CA PRO A 180 -19.78 -8.96 -9.22
C PRO A 180 -19.55 -7.46 -9.42
N HIS A 181 -20.20 -6.88 -10.42
CA HIS A 181 -20.03 -5.46 -10.80
C HIS A 181 -18.65 -5.14 -11.39
N TRP A 182 -18.06 -6.09 -12.12
CA TRP A 182 -16.76 -5.89 -12.76
C TRP A 182 -16.80 -4.74 -13.76
N GLU A 183 -17.89 -4.59 -14.51
CA GLU A 183 -18.07 -3.47 -15.43
C GLU A 183 -17.94 -2.10 -14.71
N GLN A 184 -18.52 -1.97 -13.52
CA GLN A 184 -18.41 -0.74 -12.72
C GLN A 184 -16.98 -0.51 -12.21
N LEU A 185 -16.27 -1.57 -11.83
CA LEU A 185 -14.85 -1.48 -11.45
C LEU A 185 -13.98 -1.06 -12.63
N ALA A 186 -14.18 -1.64 -13.81
CA ALA A 186 -13.46 -1.25 -15.02
C ALA A 186 -13.76 0.20 -15.44
N MET A 187 -15.01 0.64 -15.29
CA MET A 187 -15.38 2.05 -15.50
C MET A 187 -14.71 2.98 -14.49
N PHE A 188 -14.62 2.58 -13.22
CA PHE A 188 -13.90 3.33 -12.20
C PHE A 188 -12.42 3.49 -12.58
N VAL A 189 -11.72 2.41 -12.96
CA VAL A 189 -10.33 2.47 -13.42
C VAL A 189 -10.15 3.44 -14.59
N ARG A 190 -11.02 3.37 -15.59
CA ARG A 190 -10.95 4.27 -16.74
C ARG A 190 -11.18 5.72 -16.32
N GLY A 191 -12.11 5.96 -15.40
CA GLY A 191 -12.35 7.26 -14.79
C GLY A 191 -11.12 7.81 -14.07
N GLU A 192 -10.40 6.97 -13.32
CA GLU A 192 -9.15 7.35 -12.64
C GLU A 192 -8.06 7.74 -13.64
N VAL A 193 -7.87 6.96 -14.72
CA VAL A 193 -6.94 7.32 -15.79
C VAL A 193 -7.29 8.68 -16.41
N GLN A 194 -8.58 8.93 -16.64
CA GLN A 194 -9.07 10.21 -17.15
C GLN A 194 -8.85 11.35 -16.14
N ALA A 195 -9.03 11.09 -14.85
CA ALA A 195 -8.79 12.07 -13.79
C ALA A 195 -7.31 12.49 -13.73
N VAL A 196 -6.38 11.54 -13.87
CA VAL A 196 -4.93 11.81 -13.97
C VAL A 196 -4.62 12.70 -15.18
N ALA A 197 -5.28 12.46 -16.33
CA ALA A 197 -5.13 13.30 -17.51
C ALA A 197 -5.59 14.74 -17.26
N PHE A 198 -6.76 14.89 -16.62
CA PHE A 198 -7.35 16.19 -16.31
C PHE A 198 -6.51 17.00 -15.31
N GLN A 199 -5.91 16.34 -14.31
CA GLN A 199 -5.02 17.00 -13.35
C GLN A 199 -3.79 17.63 -14.03
N ARG A 200 -3.25 17.01 -15.10
CA ARG A 200 -2.12 17.58 -15.87
C ARG A 200 -2.47 18.80 -16.69
N GLN A 201 -3.72 18.87 -17.15
CA GLN A 201 -4.21 19.97 -17.98
C GLN A 201 -4.51 21.22 -17.15
N ARG A 202 -4.61 21.09 -15.82
CA ARG A 202 -4.76 22.22 -14.91
C ARG A 202 -3.40 22.87 -14.68
N PRO A 203 -3.19 24.15 -15.03
CA PRO A 203 -2.02 24.88 -14.57
C PRO A 203 -2.05 24.94 -13.05
N SER A 204 -0.93 24.61 -12.40
CA SER A 204 -0.75 24.80 -10.97
C SER A 204 -0.94 26.28 -10.64
N ILE A 205 -2.05 26.62 -9.97
CA ILE A 205 -2.38 28.00 -9.55
C ILE A 205 -1.40 28.48 -8.44
N ALA A 206 -0.59 27.59 -7.87
CA ALA A 206 0.50 27.95 -6.96
C ALA A 206 1.72 28.37 -7.76
N GLY A 207 2.02 29.67 -7.75
CA GLY A 207 3.10 30.26 -8.52
C GLY A 207 4.48 29.74 -8.13
N SER A 208 5.14 29.05 -9.06
CA SER A 208 6.57 29.16 -9.34
C SER A 208 6.90 28.24 -10.51
N GLU A 209 7.52 28.84 -11.53
CA GLU A 209 8.15 28.20 -12.69
C GLU A 209 7.21 27.54 -13.72
N VAL A 210 7.30 28.05 -14.94
CA VAL A 210 6.76 27.47 -16.16
C VAL A 210 7.46 26.13 -16.40
N SER A 211 7.03 25.09 -15.69
CA SER A 211 7.29 23.72 -16.09
C SER A 211 6.53 23.51 -17.40
N ARG A 212 7.26 23.57 -18.51
CA ARG A 212 6.75 23.26 -19.85
C ARG A 212 5.85 22.04 -19.73
N LEU A 213 4.57 22.15 -20.13
CA LEU A 213 3.71 20.99 -20.31
C LEU A 213 4.50 20.00 -21.18
N GLY A 214 4.97 18.90 -20.58
CA GLY A 214 5.69 17.88 -21.33
C GLY A 214 4.81 17.38 -22.47
N HIS A 215 5.40 17.04 -23.61
CA HIS A 215 4.67 16.56 -24.81
C HIS A 215 3.62 15.48 -24.49
N ASN A 216 3.84 14.67 -23.45
CA ASN A 216 2.93 13.62 -23.00
C ASN A 216 1.61 14.13 -22.40
N ALA A 217 1.60 15.32 -21.76
CA ALA A 217 0.41 15.89 -21.13
C ALA A 217 -0.67 16.31 -22.16
N LEU A 218 -0.23 16.68 -23.37
CA LEU A 218 -1.13 17.02 -24.49
C LEU A 218 -1.41 15.80 -25.40
N ALA A 219 -0.54 14.79 -25.39
CA ALA A 219 -0.66 13.61 -26.24
C ALA A 219 -1.55 12.49 -25.66
N GLY A 220 -2.07 12.63 -24.44
CA GLY A 220 -2.85 11.57 -23.79
C GLY A 220 -2.02 10.31 -23.51
N MET A 221 -0.73 10.52 -23.20
CA MET A 221 0.25 9.46 -22.98
C MET A 221 0.64 9.41 -21.49
N TYR A 222 0.76 8.20 -20.95
CA TYR A 222 0.98 7.94 -19.52
C TYR A 222 2.26 7.13 -19.30
N SER A 223 3.19 7.64 -18.50
CA SER A 223 4.39 6.89 -18.06
C SER A 223 4.04 5.84 -17.00
N PHE A 224 5.04 5.03 -16.62
CA PHE A 224 4.92 4.13 -15.48
C PHE A 224 4.62 4.87 -14.17
N ASP A 225 5.29 5.99 -13.90
CA ASP A 225 5.03 6.81 -12.71
C ASP A 225 3.58 7.29 -12.63
N ASP A 226 2.90 7.43 -13.76
CA ASP A 226 1.50 7.85 -13.82
C ASP A 226 0.55 6.73 -13.41
N ALA A 227 0.95 5.49 -13.64
CA ALA A 227 0.23 4.29 -13.22
C ALA A 227 0.49 3.95 -11.74
N HIS A 228 1.55 4.52 -11.15
CA HIS A 228 2.05 4.20 -9.82
C HIS A 228 1.66 5.21 -8.73
N ARG A 229 1.09 6.35 -9.13
CA ARG A 229 0.59 7.41 -8.24
C ARG A 229 -0.75 7.06 -7.62
#